data_AF-A0A951IK91-F1
#
_entry.id   AF-A0A951IK91-F1
#
_cell.length_a   1.000
_cell.length_b   1.000
_cell.length_c   1.000
_cell.angle_alpha   90.00
_cell.angle_beta   90.00
_cell.angle_gamma   90.00
#
_symmetry.space_group_name_H-M   'P 1'
#
loop_
_entity.id
_entity.type
_entity.pdbx_description
1 polymer ?
#
loop_
_entity_poly.entity_id
_entity_poly.type
_entity_poly.pdbx_seq_one_letter_code
_entity_poly.pdbx_strand_id
1 'polypeptide(L)'
;MSEATLRELAAKAGVAPDWKDLAGVAHRVSPQTLRALLSMLGFPCDSESELRDSRARLEDQSGEAVKPCLITTRLNELLVIPAFVGPAKTVKLCFEDGSRQEFVPDEDPQGRGLLVPRLDRAGYHRLETGDRELTLAVAPPRCFTVADVAQGERIYGLAAQVYGLRRAGDGGTGDMGGVRALGISAAHRGADALALSPLHALFSAIPERFGPYSPSSRLFYNPLHADPTMLFGAERIRACITKSGLQGEMAALEALDLVDWPRA
;
A
#
# COMPACT_ATOMS: atom_id res chain seq x y z
N MET A 1 31.99 -12.34 18.35
CA MET A 1 31.35 -12.35 17.00
C MET A 1 32.19 -11.55 16.03
N SER A 2 32.53 -12.13 14.86
CA SER A 2 33.22 -11.38 13.80
C SER A 2 32.24 -10.46 13.06
N GLU A 3 32.75 -9.35 12.53
CA GLU A 3 31.94 -8.42 11.71
C GLU A 3 31.38 -9.12 10.46
N ALA A 4 32.11 -10.10 9.91
CA ALA A 4 31.66 -10.91 8.78
C ALA A 4 30.41 -11.75 9.12
N THR A 5 30.39 -12.38 10.30
CA THR A 5 29.25 -13.18 10.76
C THR A 5 27.99 -12.33 10.95
N LEU A 6 28.15 -11.12 11.50
CA LEU A 6 27.04 -10.17 11.67
C LEU A 6 26.46 -9.74 10.31
N ARG A 7 27.31 -9.48 9.32
CA ARG A 7 26.89 -9.12 7.96
C ARG A 7 26.16 -10.25 7.25
N GLU A 8 26.65 -11.48 7.41
CA GLU A 8 26.00 -12.65 6.85
C GLU A 8 24.60 -12.85 7.45
N LEU A 9 24.47 -12.70 8.76
CA LEU A 9 23.18 -12.75 9.45
C LEU A 9 22.24 -11.63 8.96
N ALA A 10 22.75 -10.41 8.83
CA ALA A 10 21.98 -9.27 8.31
C ALA A 10 21.45 -9.52 6.89
N ALA A 11 22.32 -9.99 5.98
CA ALA A 11 21.93 -10.31 4.62
C ALA A 11 20.87 -11.42 4.57
N LYS A 12 21.02 -12.47 5.39
CA LYS A 12 20.03 -13.56 5.52
C LYS A 12 18.68 -13.06 6.05
N ALA A 13 18.68 -12.06 6.94
CA ALA A 13 17.47 -11.42 7.45
C ALA A 13 16.87 -10.36 6.49
N GLY A 14 17.44 -10.15 5.30
CA GLY A 14 16.97 -9.14 4.33
C GLY A 14 17.44 -7.71 4.61
N VAL A 15 18.42 -7.52 5.49
CA VAL A 15 19.04 -6.22 5.79
C VAL A 15 20.30 -6.06 4.95
N ALA A 16 20.36 -5.02 4.11
CA ALA A 16 21.54 -4.72 3.30
C ALA A 16 22.68 -4.11 4.15
N PRO A 17 23.84 -4.78 4.30
CA PRO A 17 24.95 -4.28 5.09
C PRO A 17 25.80 -3.22 4.36
N ASP A 18 25.69 -3.16 3.03
CA ASP A 18 26.39 -2.24 2.17
C ASP A 18 25.38 -1.66 1.16
N TRP A 19 25.46 -0.36 0.89
CA TRP A 19 24.55 0.36 -0.02
C TRP A 19 25.27 1.48 -0.74
N LYS A 20 24.65 2.05 -1.77
CA LYS A 20 25.16 3.25 -2.46
C LYS A 20 24.18 4.39 -2.27
N ASP A 21 24.69 5.57 -1.95
CA ASP A 21 23.86 6.77 -1.86
C ASP A 21 23.48 7.32 -3.23
N LEU A 22 22.70 8.41 -3.23
CA LEU A 22 22.25 9.07 -4.45
C LEU A 22 23.41 9.59 -5.32
N ALA A 23 24.55 9.92 -4.71
CA ALA A 23 25.76 10.33 -5.42
C ALA A 23 26.61 9.13 -5.89
N GLY A 24 26.16 7.89 -5.64
CA GLY A 24 26.85 6.66 -5.99
C GLY A 24 27.98 6.28 -5.04
N VAL A 25 28.15 7.00 -3.93
CA VAL A 25 29.18 6.69 -2.92
C VAL A 25 28.78 5.43 -2.18
N ALA A 26 29.72 4.50 -2.06
CA ALA A 26 29.50 3.26 -1.32
C ALA A 26 29.56 3.53 0.19
N HIS A 27 28.52 3.09 0.88
CA HIS A 27 28.37 3.18 2.32
C HIS A 27 28.26 1.80 2.92
N ARG A 28 28.73 1.71 4.15
CA ARG A 28 28.78 0.48 4.93
C ARG A 28 28.10 0.71 6.26
N VAL A 29 27.09 -0.10 6.54
CA VAL A 29 26.31 0.01 7.77
C VAL A 29 27.19 -0.38 8.97
N SER A 30 27.12 0.43 10.03
CA SER A 30 27.90 0.17 11.24
C SER A 30 27.44 -1.13 11.93
N PRO A 31 28.34 -1.87 12.62
CA PRO A 31 27.94 -3.05 13.40
C PRO A 31 26.86 -2.76 14.45
N GLN A 32 26.88 -1.57 15.07
CA GLN A 32 25.88 -1.16 16.05
C GLN A 32 24.48 -1.03 15.40
N THR A 33 24.41 -0.40 14.22
CA THR A 33 23.16 -0.26 13.47
C THR A 33 22.63 -1.62 13.03
N LEU A 34 23.50 -2.51 12.55
CA LEU A 34 23.08 -3.87 12.16
C LEU A 34 22.47 -4.64 13.32
N ARG A 35 23.09 -4.60 14.51
CA ARG A 35 22.54 -5.24 15.72
C ARG A 35 21.18 -4.68 16.09
N ALA A 36 21.02 -3.35 16.08
CA ALA A 36 19.76 -2.70 16.40
C ALA A 36 18.65 -3.08 15.41
N LEU A 37 18.94 -3.07 14.10
CA LEU A 37 17.99 -3.49 13.07
C LEU A 37 17.60 -4.96 13.23
N LEU A 38 18.58 -5.85 13.43
CA LEU A 38 18.33 -7.28 13.61
C LEU A 38 17.50 -7.56 14.86
N SER A 39 17.79 -6.89 15.98
CA SER A 39 17.00 -7.00 17.20
C SER A 39 15.54 -6.55 17.00
N MET A 40 15.31 -5.42 16.32
CA MET A 40 13.96 -4.96 15.97
C MET A 40 13.20 -5.93 15.05
N LEU A 41 13.92 -6.66 14.19
CA LEU A 41 13.35 -7.72 13.34
C LEU A 41 13.16 -9.06 14.08
N GLY A 42 13.49 -9.14 15.38
CA GLY A 42 13.34 -10.35 16.19
C GLY A 42 14.55 -11.30 16.16
N PHE A 43 15.69 -10.86 15.62
CA PHE A 43 16.93 -11.62 15.48
C PHE A 43 18.07 -11.02 16.34
N PRO A 44 17.98 -11.06 17.68
CA PRO A 44 19.06 -10.56 18.54
C PRO A 44 20.37 -11.29 18.26
N CYS A 45 21.51 -10.60 18.43
CA CYS A 45 22.84 -11.13 18.11
C CYS A 45 23.95 -10.51 18.98
N ASP A 46 23.61 -10.08 20.19
CA ASP A 46 24.54 -9.48 21.14
C ASP A 46 25.40 -10.51 21.86
N SER A 47 24.91 -11.74 22.00
CA SER A 47 25.68 -12.90 22.45
C SER A 47 25.87 -13.96 21.35
N GLU A 48 26.83 -14.86 21.54
CA GLU A 48 27.00 -16.02 20.64
C GLU A 48 25.82 -16.98 20.69
N SER A 49 25.12 -17.08 21.82
CA SER A 49 23.91 -17.88 21.93
C SER A 49 22.79 -17.29 21.08
N GLU A 50 22.55 -15.98 21.23
CA GLU A 50 21.54 -15.26 20.44
C GLU A 50 21.82 -15.37 18.95
N LEU A 51 23.08 -15.27 18.53
CA LEU A 51 23.44 -15.45 17.13
C LEU A 51 23.10 -16.84 16.61
N ARG A 52 23.43 -17.89 17.38
CA ARG A 52 23.09 -19.27 16.99
C ARG A 52 21.58 -19.45 16.89
N ASP A 53 20.84 -18.94 17.87
CA ASP A 53 19.38 -19.06 17.92
C ASP A 53 18.71 -18.27 16.79
N SER A 54 19.20 -17.08 16.48
CA SER A 54 18.71 -16.23 15.38
C SER A 54 19.02 -16.85 14.02
N ARG A 55 20.21 -17.43 13.87
CA ARG A 55 20.60 -18.16 12.66
C ARG A 55 19.74 -19.40 12.47
N ALA A 56 19.54 -20.19 13.51
CA ALA A 56 18.67 -21.36 13.48
C ALA A 56 17.23 -20.98 13.10
N ARG A 57 16.71 -19.85 13.61
CA ARG A 57 15.39 -19.33 13.23
C ARG A 57 15.28 -18.90 11.77
N LEU A 58 16.33 -18.33 11.18
CA LEU A 58 16.36 -17.98 9.75
C LEU A 58 16.54 -19.20 8.84
N GLU A 59 17.26 -20.22 9.31
CA GLU A 59 17.49 -21.47 8.60
C GLU A 59 16.30 -22.44 8.72
N ASP A 60 15.49 -22.31 9.79
CA ASP A 60 14.26 -23.06 9.98
C ASP A 60 13.14 -22.56 9.05
N GLN A 61 13.25 -22.94 7.78
CA GLN A 61 12.19 -22.84 6.77
C GLN A 61 11.06 -23.88 6.99
N SER A 62 11.22 -24.78 7.97
CA SER A 62 10.29 -25.87 8.30
C SER A 62 9.34 -25.58 9.47
N GLY A 63 9.61 -24.54 10.26
CA GLY A 63 8.83 -24.17 11.43
C GLY A 63 7.38 -23.82 11.06
N GLU A 64 6.41 -24.39 11.75
CA GLU A 64 4.98 -24.08 11.59
C GLU A 64 4.65 -22.59 11.71
N ALA A 65 5.52 -21.81 12.35
CA ALA A 65 5.36 -20.38 12.58
C ALA A 65 5.51 -19.50 11.32
N VAL A 66 6.08 -19.99 10.21
CA VAL A 66 6.30 -19.20 8.99
C VAL A 66 5.90 -19.98 7.74
N LYS A 67 4.77 -20.68 7.78
CA LYS A 67 4.16 -21.21 6.55
C LYS A 67 3.38 -20.08 5.87
N PRO A 68 3.77 -19.60 4.69
CA PRO A 68 3.12 -18.46 4.06
C PRO A 68 1.66 -18.79 3.76
N CYS A 69 0.74 -18.01 4.34
CA CYS A 69 -0.67 -18.07 4.00
C CYS A 69 -0.98 -17.38 2.67
N LEU A 70 0.01 -16.72 2.04
CA LEU A 70 -0.12 -16.05 0.75
C LEU A 70 0.96 -16.55 -0.21
N ILE A 71 0.52 -17.04 -1.36
CA ILE A 71 1.35 -17.39 -2.51
C ILE A 71 1.02 -16.41 -3.62
N THR A 72 2.05 -15.90 -4.30
CA THR A 72 1.90 -15.00 -5.44
C THR A 72 2.37 -15.68 -6.72
N THR A 73 1.68 -15.42 -7.83
CA THR A 73 2.10 -15.85 -9.17
C THR A 73 1.61 -14.85 -10.20
N ARG A 74 2.08 -14.98 -11.44
CA ARG A 74 1.54 -14.23 -12.58
C ARG A 74 0.59 -15.11 -13.39
N LEU A 75 -0.32 -14.46 -14.09
CA LEU A 75 -1.23 -15.09 -15.04
C LEU A 75 -0.49 -16.06 -15.98
N ASN A 76 -1.08 -17.25 -16.14
CA ASN A 76 -0.60 -18.34 -16.99
C ASN A 76 0.81 -18.86 -16.68
N GLU A 77 1.44 -18.46 -15.57
CA GLU A 77 2.71 -19.05 -15.14
C GLU A 77 2.50 -20.37 -14.42
N LEU A 78 3.51 -21.24 -14.52
CA LEU A 78 3.50 -22.49 -13.76
C LEU A 78 3.67 -22.16 -12.28
N LEU A 79 2.70 -22.58 -11.46
CA LEU A 79 2.76 -22.43 -10.02
C LEU A 79 3.09 -23.77 -9.35
N VAL A 80 4.06 -23.73 -8.44
CA VAL A 80 4.38 -24.84 -7.53
C VAL A 80 4.06 -24.39 -6.11
N ILE A 81 3.13 -25.06 -5.44
CA ILE A 81 2.89 -24.83 -4.01
C ILE A 81 3.95 -25.61 -3.20
N PRO A 82 4.57 -25.02 -2.16
CA PRO A 82 5.71 -25.65 -1.51
C PRO A 82 5.37 -26.94 -0.77
N ALA A 83 6.33 -27.85 -0.67
CA ALA A 83 6.16 -29.17 -0.05
C ALA A 83 5.66 -29.16 1.42
N PHE A 84 5.78 -28.06 2.17
CA PHE A 84 5.26 -27.97 3.54
C PHE A 84 3.74 -28.15 3.62
N VAL A 85 3.05 -27.95 2.50
CA VAL A 85 1.61 -28.20 2.35
C VAL A 85 1.28 -29.67 2.59
N GLY A 86 2.26 -30.57 2.39
CA GLY A 86 2.10 -32.01 2.48
C GLY A 86 1.49 -32.60 1.21
N PRO A 87 1.46 -33.93 1.10
CA PRO A 87 0.81 -34.61 -0.02
C PRO A 87 -0.70 -34.38 0.04
N ALA A 88 -1.31 -34.09 -1.11
CA ALA A 88 -2.76 -33.89 -1.24
C ALA A 88 -3.32 -34.76 -2.36
N LYS A 89 -4.32 -35.59 -2.04
CA LYS A 89 -5.03 -36.40 -3.05
C LYS A 89 -5.95 -35.54 -3.93
N THR A 90 -6.43 -34.43 -3.38
CA THR A 90 -7.32 -33.49 -4.08
C THR A 90 -7.06 -32.11 -3.51
N VAL A 91 -6.97 -31.14 -4.40
CA VAL A 91 -6.84 -29.72 -4.08
C VAL A 91 -8.06 -29.00 -4.63
N LYS A 92 -8.66 -28.13 -3.83
CA LYS A 92 -9.79 -27.29 -4.24
C LYS A 92 -9.29 -25.87 -4.45
N LEU A 93 -9.56 -25.33 -5.62
CA LEU A 93 -9.30 -23.94 -5.97
C LEU A 93 -10.65 -23.20 -5.98
N CYS A 94 -10.81 -22.27 -5.06
CA CYS A 94 -11.92 -21.35 -4.96
C CYS A 94 -11.48 -20.01 -5.55
N PHE A 95 -12.03 -19.64 -6.70
CA PHE A 95 -11.74 -18.37 -7.35
C PHE A 95 -12.41 -17.20 -6.63
N GLU A 96 -11.95 -15.98 -6.94
CA GLU A 96 -12.46 -14.75 -6.33
C GLU A 96 -13.95 -14.52 -6.64
N ASP A 97 -14.40 -14.95 -7.82
CA ASP A 97 -15.81 -14.90 -8.23
C ASP A 97 -16.70 -15.95 -7.56
N GLY A 98 -16.14 -16.78 -6.68
CA GLY A 98 -16.81 -17.86 -5.96
C GLY A 98 -16.92 -19.17 -6.74
N SER A 99 -16.50 -19.20 -8.02
CA SER A 99 -16.41 -20.46 -8.78
C SER A 99 -15.35 -21.39 -8.18
N ARG A 100 -15.52 -22.69 -8.38
CA ARG A 100 -14.66 -23.71 -7.76
C ARG A 100 -14.20 -24.73 -8.78
N GLN A 101 -12.96 -25.19 -8.61
CA GLN A 101 -12.37 -26.26 -9.38
C GLN A 101 -11.65 -27.22 -8.43
N GLU A 102 -11.89 -28.52 -8.57
CA GLU A 102 -11.12 -29.54 -7.87
C GLU A 102 -10.19 -30.23 -8.86
N PHE A 103 -8.97 -30.54 -8.41
CA PHE A 103 -7.99 -31.27 -9.22
C PHE A 103 -7.10 -32.15 -8.35
N VAL A 104 -6.51 -33.18 -8.97
CA VAL A 104 -5.45 -33.98 -8.36
C VAL A 104 -4.11 -33.33 -8.75
N PRO A 105 -3.30 -32.85 -7.80
CA PRO A 105 -2.04 -32.21 -8.13
C PRO A 105 -0.99 -33.26 -8.54
N ASP A 106 -0.20 -32.95 -9.56
CA ASP A 106 1.03 -33.68 -9.86
C ASP A 106 2.17 -33.18 -8.95
N GLU A 107 3.13 -34.04 -8.64
CA GLU A 107 4.36 -33.61 -7.96
C GLU A 107 5.29 -32.90 -8.95
N ASP A 108 5.92 -31.81 -8.50
CA ASP A 108 6.95 -31.15 -9.28
C ASP A 108 8.15 -32.09 -9.45
N PRO A 109 8.65 -32.32 -10.69
CA PRO A 109 9.74 -33.28 -10.94
C PRO A 109 11.05 -33.00 -10.18
N GLN A 110 11.22 -31.79 -9.66
CA GLN A 110 12.39 -31.38 -8.87
C GLN A 110 12.14 -31.53 -7.36
N GLY A 111 11.00 -32.09 -6.94
CA GLY A 111 10.64 -32.32 -5.55
C GLY A 111 10.31 -31.05 -4.76
N ARG A 112 10.00 -29.93 -5.44
CA ARG A 112 9.76 -28.64 -4.78
C ARG A 112 8.37 -28.54 -4.13
N GLY A 113 7.43 -29.38 -4.56
CA GLY A 113 6.07 -29.43 -4.03
C GLY A 113 5.06 -29.89 -5.06
N LEU A 114 3.85 -29.33 -5.03
CA LEU A 114 2.72 -29.74 -5.87
C LEU A 114 2.47 -28.73 -7.00
N LEU A 115 2.19 -29.22 -8.20
CA LEU A 115 1.84 -28.42 -9.36
C LEU A 115 0.37 -27.99 -9.29
N VAL A 116 0.13 -26.71 -9.55
CA VAL A 116 -1.22 -26.14 -9.68
C VAL A 116 -1.50 -25.85 -11.15
N PRO A 117 -2.73 -26.12 -11.66
CA PRO A 117 -3.14 -25.72 -13.00
C PRO A 117 -2.83 -24.25 -13.28
N ARG A 118 -2.45 -23.94 -14.52
CA ARG A 118 -2.20 -22.56 -14.93
C ARG A 118 -3.47 -21.74 -14.76
N LEU A 119 -3.32 -20.58 -14.12
CA LEU A 119 -4.43 -19.69 -13.79
C LEU A 119 -4.57 -18.65 -14.89
N ASP A 120 -5.73 -18.63 -15.53
CA ASP A 120 -6.09 -17.70 -16.59
C ASP A 120 -6.78 -16.43 -16.06
N ARG A 121 -6.97 -16.34 -14.75
CA ARG A 121 -7.68 -15.27 -14.04
C ARG A 121 -6.78 -14.61 -13.01
N ALA A 122 -6.73 -13.27 -13.06
CA ALA A 122 -6.07 -12.48 -12.04
C ALA A 122 -7.02 -12.27 -10.86
N GLY A 123 -6.47 -12.09 -9.67
CA GLY A 123 -7.25 -11.85 -8.45
C GLY A 123 -6.71 -12.54 -7.22
N TYR A 124 -7.51 -12.52 -6.16
CA TYR A 124 -7.26 -13.22 -4.90
C TYR A 124 -8.12 -14.48 -4.83
N HIS A 125 -7.48 -15.63 -4.98
CA HIS A 125 -8.11 -16.94 -4.92
C HIS A 125 -7.72 -17.66 -3.64
N ARG A 126 -8.37 -18.79 -3.38
CA ARG A 126 -8.15 -19.62 -2.21
C ARG A 126 -7.88 -21.05 -2.64
N LEU A 127 -6.83 -21.63 -2.11
CA LEU A 127 -6.44 -23.01 -2.33
C LEU A 127 -6.65 -23.81 -1.04
N GLU A 128 -7.47 -24.85 -1.10
CA GLU A 128 -7.76 -25.75 0.02
C GLU A 128 -7.11 -27.11 -0.26
N THR A 129 -6.31 -27.58 0.67
CA THR A 129 -5.47 -28.78 0.52
C THR A 129 -5.35 -29.48 1.86
N GLY A 130 -6.08 -30.59 2.03
CA GLY A 130 -6.20 -31.26 3.31
C GLY A 130 -6.83 -30.35 4.37
N ASP A 131 -6.11 -30.07 5.44
CA ASP A 131 -6.49 -29.17 6.54
C ASP A 131 -5.97 -27.73 6.36
N ARG A 132 -5.31 -27.43 5.24
CA ARG A 132 -4.72 -26.12 4.97
C ARG A 132 -5.53 -25.30 3.98
N GLU A 133 -5.55 -24.01 4.25
CA GLU A 133 -6.07 -22.99 3.36
C GLU A 133 -4.95 -21.98 3.05
N LEU A 134 -4.77 -21.67 1.77
CA LEU A 134 -3.79 -20.71 1.27
C LEU A 134 -4.50 -19.65 0.43
N THR A 135 -4.10 -18.39 0.58
CA THR A 135 -4.46 -17.32 -0.36
C THR A 135 -3.51 -17.36 -1.54
N LEU A 136 -4.07 -17.27 -2.74
CA LEU A 136 -3.33 -17.22 -3.99
C LEU A 136 -3.60 -15.90 -4.69
N ALA A 137 -2.62 -15.01 -4.73
CA ALA A 137 -2.70 -13.75 -5.46
C ALA A 137 -2.09 -13.90 -6.85
N VAL A 138 -2.94 -13.87 -7.87
CA VAL A 138 -2.56 -13.97 -9.28
C VAL A 138 -2.52 -12.58 -9.88
N ALA A 139 -1.32 -12.11 -10.22
CA ALA A 139 -1.11 -10.79 -10.81
C ALA A 139 -1.18 -10.82 -12.34
N PRO A 140 -1.67 -9.75 -12.99
CA PRO A 140 -1.47 -9.57 -14.43
C PRO A 140 0.03 -9.44 -14.78
N PRO A 141 0.44 -9.74 -16.03
CA PRO A 141 1.86 -9.71 -16.41
C PRO A 141 2.47 -8.30 -16.39
N ARG A 142 1.65 -7.26 -16.44
CA ARG A 142 2.04 -5.85 -16.36
C ARG A 142 0.92 -5.01 -15.74
N CYS A 143 1.28 -3.84 -15.22
CA CYS A 143 0.30 -2.83 -14.83
C CYS A 143 -0.42 -2.24 -16.06
N PHE A 144 -1.61 -1.70 -15.81
CA PHE A 144 -2.25 -0.74 -16.72
C PHE A 144 -1.46 0.57 -16.71
N THR A 145 -1.28 1.18 -17.88
CA THR A 145 -0.38 2.31 -18.09
C THR A 145 -1.10 3.48 -18.77
N VAL A 146 -0.45 4.64 -18.75
CA VAL A 146 -0.90 5.82 -19.52
C VAL A 146 -1.05 5.50 -21.01
N ALA A 147 -0.18 4.66 -21.57
CA ALA A 147 -0.25 4.28 -22.98
C ALA A 147 -1.52 3.48 -23.32
N ASP A 148 -2.04 2.70 -22.37
CA ASP A 148 -3.26 1.89 -22.56
C ASP A 148 -4.51 2.78 -22.66
N VAL A 149 -4.58 3.84 -21.85
CA VAL A 149 -5.70 4.80 -21.87
C VAL A 149 -5.56 5.81 -23.02
N ALA A 150 -4.34 6.20 -23.37
CA ALA A 150 -4.08 7.19 -24.41
C ALA A 150 -4.28 6.66 -25.84
N GLN A 151 -4.28 5.33 -26.04
CA GLN A 151 -4.51 4.67 -27.34
C GLN A 151 -3.64 5.22 -28.50
N GLY A 152 -2.40 5.60 -28.20
CA GLY A 152 -1.45 6.14 -29.19
C GLY A 152 -1.46 7.67 -29.30
N GLU A 153 -2.37 8.36 -28.61
CA GLU A 153 -2.40 9.82 -28.55
C GLU A 153 -1.48 10.37 -27.44
N ARG A 154 -1.13 11.65 -27.55
CA ARG A 154 -0.45 12.36 -26.46
C ARG A 154 -1.50 12.99 -25.56
N ILE A 155 -1.59 12.48 -24.34
CA ILE A 155 -2.46 13.04 -23.31
C ILE A 155 -1.67 13.96 -22.37
N TYR A 156 -2.37 14.86 -21.70
CA TYR A 156 -1.78 15.67 -20.63
C TYR A 156 -2.73 15.80 -19.44
N GLY A 157 -2.18 16.13 -18.28
CA GLY A 157 -2.95 16.36 -17.07
C GLY A 157 -2.39 17.49 -16.24
N LEU A 158 -3.18 17.94 -15.26
CA LEU A 158 -2.77 18.96 -14.30
C LEU A 158 -2.44 18.31 -12.96
N ALA A 159 -1.41 18.79 -12.29
CA ALA A 159 -1.14 18.45 -10.90
C ALA A 159 -1.65 19.56 -9.99
N ALA A 160 -2.37 19.20 -8.93
CA ALA A 160 -2.93 20.15 -7.99
C ALA A 160 -2.73 19.70 -6.53
N GLN A 161 -2.34 20.64 -5.69
CA GLN A 161 -2.47 20.49 -4.24
C GLN A 161 -3.92 20.80 -3.88
N VAL A 162 -4.66 19.81 -3.39
CA VAL A 162 -6.13 19.94 -3.16
C VAL A 162 -6.42 21.11 -2.22
N TYR A 163 -5.58 21.30 -1.21
CA TYR A 163 -5.70 22.38 -0.26
C TYR A 163 -5.42 23.79 -0.83
N GLY A 164 -4.93 23.87 -2.07
CA GLY A 164 -4.79 25.12 -2.81
C GLY A 164 -5.99 25.43 -3.72
N LEU A 165 -6.93 24.50 -3.88
CA LEU A 165 -8.11 24.67 -4.74
C LEU A 165 -9.26 25.35 -4.00
N ARG A 166 -9.00 26.58 -3.55
CA ARG A 166 -9.95 27.37 -2.74
C ARG A 166 -11.16 27.81 -3.56
N ARG A 167 -12.34 27.78 -2.94
CA ARG A 167 -13.59 28.28 -3.51
C ARG A 167 -14.45 28.96 -2.44
N ALA A 168 -15.41 29.78 -2.86
CA ALA A 168 -16.34 30.38 -1.90
C ALA A 168 -17.11 29.29 -1.13
N GLY A 169 -17.17 29.44 0.19
CA GLY A 169 -17.89 28.54 1.10
C GLY A 169 -17.17 27.23 1.45
N ASP A 170 -15.87 27.12 1.21
CA ASP A 170 -15.04 25.96 1.62
C ASP A 170 -14.31 26.17 2.96
N GLY A 171 -14.44 27.32 3.60
CA GLY A 171 -13.72 27.62 4.85
C GLY A 171 -12.21 27.82 4.67
N GLY A 172 -11.75 28.01 3.43
CA GLY A 172 -10.39 28.40 3.11
C GLY A 172 -9.41 27.24 2.91
N THR A 173 -9.87 25.99 2.96
CA THR A 173 -9.02 24.79 3.02
C THR A 173 -8.89 24.03 1.71
N GLY A 174 -9.73 24.31 0.71
CA GLY A 174 -9.83 23.55 -0.52
C GLY A 174 -10.46 22.16 -0.31
N ASP A 175 -11.39 21.80 -1.19
CA ASP A 175 -12.18 20.57 -1.07
C ASP A 175 -12.45 19.88 -2.42
N MET A 176 -13.21 18.79 -2.39
CA MET A 176 -13.60 18.05 -3.59
C MET A 176 -14.50 18.85 -4.53
N GLY A 177 -15.17 19.91 -4.05
CA GLY A 177 -15.88 20.87 -4.88
C GLY A 177 -14.91 21.69 -5.74
N GLY A 178 -13.80 22.14 -5.14
CA GLY A 178 -12.68 22.77 -5.85
C GLY A 178 -12.04 21.84 -6.88
N VAL A 179 -11.80 20.58 -6.51
CA VAL A 179 -11.31 19.54 -7.45
C VAL A 179 -12.28 19.34 -8.62
N ARG A 180 -13.58 19.26 -8.35
CA ARG A 180 -14.61 19.14 -9.40
C ARG A 180 -14.59 20.33 -10.35
N ALA A 181 -14.52 21.55 -9.82
CA ALA A 181 -14.46 22.76 -10.62
C ALA A 181 -13.21 22.81 -11.51
N LEU A 182 -12.05 22.45 -10.97
CA LEU A 182 -10.82 22.32 -11.74
C LEU A 182 -10.95 21.26 -12.83
N GLY A 183 -11.49 20.08 -12.51
CA GLY A 183 -11.67 18.98 -13.46
C GLY A 183 -12.52 19.37 -14.65
N ILE A 184 -13.68 20.02 -14.41
CA ILE A 184 -14.54 20.52 -15.48
C ILE A 184 -13.81 21.56 -16.34
N SER A 185 -13.15 22.52 -15.70
CA SER A 185 -12.42 23.60 -16.40
C SER A 185 -11.24 23.07 -17.23
N ALA A 186 -10.53 22.07 -16.71
CA ALA A 186 -9.40 21.43 -17.35
C ALA A 186 -9.83 20.55 -18.52
N ALA A 187 -10.91 19.78 -18.35
CA ALA A 187 -11.50 18.96 -19.41
C ALA A 187 -11.96 19.81 -20.61
N HIS A 188 -12.59 20.96 -20.36
CA HIS A 188 -12.93 21.93 -21.43
C HIS A 188 -11.71 22.49 -22.18
N ARG A 189 -10.50 22.33 -21.64
CA ARG A 189 -9.24 22.72 -22.27
C ARG A 189 -8.50 21.55 -22.90
N GLY A 190 -9.05 20.33 -22.81
CA GLY A 190 -8.47 19.11 -23.37
C GLY A 190 -7.59 18.32 -22.41
N ALA A 191 -7.61 18.59 -21.10
CA ALA A 191 -6.85 17.80 -20.14
C ALA A 191 -7.55 16.46 -19.86
N ASP A 192 -6.77 15.39 -19.82
CA ASP A 192 -7.25 14.00 -19.66
C ASP A 192 -7.21 13.53 -18.20
N ALA A 193 -6.41 14.18 -17.36
CA ALA A 193 -6.17 13.75 -15.99
C ALA A 193 -5.95 14.89 -15.00
N LEU A 194 -6.27 14.61 -13.73
CA LEU A 194 -5.82 15.38 -12.57
C LEU A 194 -4.99 14.50 -11.64
N ALA A 195 -3.78 14.93 -11.33
CA ALA A 195 -2.94 14.35 -10.28
C ALA A 195 -3.11 15.18 -9.00
N LEU A 196 -3.63 14.55 -7.95
CA LEU A 196 -3.93 15.24 -6.69
C LEU A 196 -2.88 14.93 -5.63
N SER A 197 -2.68 15.89 -4.72
CA SER A 197 -2.00 15.62 -3.45
C SER A 197 -2.70 14.49 -2.67
N PRO A 198 -1.99 13.74 -1.81
CA PRO A 198 -2.61 12.68 -1.01
C PRO A 198 -3.80 13.19 -0.19
N LEU A 199 -4.90 12.42 -0.23
CA LEU A 199 -6.15 12.71 0.48
C LEU A 199 -6.34 11.81 1.71
N HIS A 200 -5.26 11.19 2.18
CA HIS A 200 -5.26 10.24 3.28
C HIS A 200 -5.70 10.87 4.60
N ALA A 201 -6.35 10.08 5.45
CA ALA A 201 -6.78 10.50 6.77
C ALA A 201 -5.58 11.00 7.61
N LEU A 202 -5.71 12.21 8.12
CA LEU A 202 -4.74 12.87 8.98
C LEU A 202 -5.15 12.69 10.46
N PHE A 203 -4.80 13.64 11.32
CA PHE A 203 -5.02 13.57 12.76
C PHE A 203 -6.07 14.60 13.20
N SER A 204 -7.36 14.21 13.22
CA SER A 204 -8.44 15.14 13.60
C SER A 204 -8.34 15.70 15.03
N ALA A 205 -7.60 15.03 15.92
CA ALA A 205 -7.35 15.50 17.28
C ALA A 205 -6.05 16.33 17.43
N ILE A 206 -5.22 16.41 16.39
CA ILE A 206 -3.93 17.12 16.37
C ILE A 206 -3.79 17.83 15.01
N PRO A 207 -4.60 18.87 14.76
CA PRO A 207 -4.73 19.48 13.43
C PRO A 207 -3.45 20.18 12.96
N GLU A 208 -2.48 20.42 13.84
CA GLU A 208 -1.13 20.90 13.50
C GLU A 208 -0.33 19.87 12.67
N ARG A 209 -0.74 18.59 12.67
CA ARG A 209 -0.15 17.53 11.83
C ARG A 209 -0.88 17.42 10.49
N PHE A 210 -0.83 18.49 9.70
CA PHE A 210 -1.51 18.62 8.42
C PHE A 210 -0.69 18.15 7.20
N GLY A 211 0.50 17.56 7.40
CA GLY A 211 1.36 17.11 6.31
C GLY A 211 0.77 15.91 5.54
N PRO A 212 0.43 16.04 4.25
CA PRO A 212 -0.29 14.99 3.50
C PRO A 212 0.53 13.71 3.28
N TYR A 213 1.86 13.77 3.45
CA TYR A 213 2.79 12.65 3.31
C TYR A 213 3.10 11.93 4.63
N SER A 214 2.55 12.39 5.75
CA SER A 214 2.64 11.75 7.06
C SER A 214 1.25 11.43 7.62
N PRO A 215 0.39 10.68 6.88
CA PRO A 215 -0.98 10.45 7.31
C PRO A 215 -1.07 9.49 8.50
N SER A 216 -2.19 9.56 9.22
CA SER A 216 -2.52 8.56 10.24
C SER A 216 -2.88 7.22 9.58
N SER A 217 -3.57 7.25 8.43
CA SER A 217 -3.93 6.05 7.67
C SER A 217 -3.90 6.30 6.17
N ARG A 218 -3.31 5.36 5.43
CA ARG A 218 -3.37 5.33 3.95
C ARG A 218 -4.64 4.66 3.41
N LEU A 219 -5.48 4.10 4.28
CA LEU A 219 -6.72 3.38 3.90
C LEU A 219 -7.97 4.27 3.91
N PHE A 220 -7.98 5.31 4.74
CA PHE A 220 -9.14 6.21 4.89
C PHE A 220 -8.82 7.59 4.30
N TYR A 221 -9.86 8.35 3.97
CA TYR A 221 -9.75 9.72 3.46
C TYR A 221 -9.86 10.76 4.58
N ASN A 222 -9.25 11.93 4.39
CA ASN A 222 -9.40 13.08 5.28
C ASN A 222 -10.77 13.75 5.05
N PRO A 223 -11.69 13.75 6.03
CA PRO A 223 -13.01 14.35 5.89
C PRO A 223 -12.97 15.86 5.61
N LEU A 224 -11.89 16.55 5.97
CA LEU A 224 -11.75 18.00 5.76
C LEU A 224 -11.79 18.40 4.28
N HIS A 225 -11.41 17.50 3.37
CA HIS A 225 -11.49 17.75 1.93
C HIS A 225 -12.86 17.40 1.33
N ALA A 226 -13.82 16.90 2.10
CA ALA A 226 -15.16 16.63 1.58
C ALA A 226 -15.91 17.94 1.32
N ASP A 227 -16.63 18.01 0.20
CA ASP A 227 -17.62 19.07 -0.02
C ASP A 227 -18.99 18.57 0.48
N PRO A 228 -19.47 19.01 1.65
CA PRO A 228 -20.74 18.54 2.19
C PRO A 228 -21.94 19.04 1.38
N THR A 229 -21.78 20.09 0.56
CA THR A 229 -22.87 20.61 -0.29
C THR A 229 -23.22 19.64 -1.43
N MET A 230 -22.25 18.86 -1.91
CA MET A 230 -22.47 17.83 -2.93
C MET A 230 -23.34 16.68 -2.44
N LEU A 231 -23.29 16.37 -1.14
CA LEU A 231 -24.04 15.25 -0.54
C LEU A 231 -25.38 15.70 0.06
N PHE A 232 -25.38 16.84 0.76
CA PHE A 232 -26.52 17.28 1.57
C PHE A 232 -27.29 18.47 0.99
N GLY A 233 -26.77 19.10 -0.07
CA GLY A 233 -27.35 20.28 -0.69
C GLY A 233 -26.96 21.59 0.00
N ALA A 234 -26.80 22.65 -0.80
CA ALA A 234 -26.31 23.95 -0.34
C ALA A 234 -27.20 24.62 0.72
N GLU A 235 -28.52 24.49 0.63
CA GLU A 235 -29.45 25.09 1.59
C GLU A 235 -29.29 24.49 2.99
N ARG A 236 -29.17 23.16 3.06
CA ARG A 236 -29.01 22.44 4.33
C ARG A 236 -27.68 22.79 4.99
N ILE A 237 -26.61 22.82 4.20
CA ILE A 237 -25.28 23.22 4.70
C ILE A 237 -25.31 24.68 5.18
N ARG A 238 -25.92 25.60 4.42
CA ARG A 238 -26.07 26.99 4.84
C ARG A 238 -26.83 27.10 6.17
N ALA A 239 -27.93 26.37 6.33
CA ALA A 239 -28.70 26.34 7.58
C ALA A 239 -27.88 25.79 8.75
N CYS A 240 -27.08 24.74 8.52
CA CYS A 240 -26.15 24.20 9.52
C CYS A 240 -25.08 25.22 9.93
N ILE A 241 -24.44 25.89 8.97
CA ILE A 241 -23.44 26.93 9.24
C ILE A 241 -24.07 28.06 10.08
N THR A 242 -25.30 28.50 9.74
CA THR A 242 -26.04 29.53 10.51
C THR A 242 -26.33 29.10 11.91
N LYS A 243 -26.83 27.87 12.07
CA LYS A 243 -27.17 27.33 13.38
C LYS A 243 -25.92 27.17 14.26
N SER A 244 -24.78 26.85 13.66
CA SER A 244 -23.50 26.71 14.37
C SER A 244 -22.77 28.04 14.59
N GLY A 245 -23.23 29.15 14.01
CA GLY A 245 -22.59 30.46 14.12
C GLY A 245 -21.23 30.57 13.39
N LEU A 246 -20.96 29.67 12.44
CA LEU A 246 -19.64 29.54 11.81
C LEU A 246 -19.42 30.49 10.62
N GLN A 247 -20.43 31.26 10.19
CA GLN A 247 -20.31 32.16 9.02
C GLN A 247 -19.10 33.08 9.08
N GLY A 248 -18.96 33.79 10.21
CA GLY A 248 -17.90 34.80 10.37
C GLY A 248 -16.52 34.15 10.37
N GLU A 249 -16.40 32.99 11.02
CA GLU A 249 -15.15 32.22 11.06
C GLU A 249 -14.78 31.68 9.69
N MET A 250 -15.70 31.03 8.98
CA MET A 250 -15.44 30.52 7.62
C MET A 250 -15.04 31.64 6.67
N ALA A 251 -15.74 32.78 6.71
CA ALA A 251 -15.40 33.93 5.87
C ALA A 251 -14.02 34.52 6.22
N ALA A 252 -13.66 34.55 7.51
CA ALA A 252 -12.34 35.00 7.94
C ALA A 252 -11.23 34.04 7.49
N LEU A 253 -11.44 32.73 7.57
CA LEU A 253 -10.49 31.71 7.10
C LEU A 253 -10.33 31.76 5.58
N GLU A 254 -11.42 31.93 4.82
CA GLU A 254 -11.41 32.11 3.36
C GLU A 254 -10.61 33.35 2.92
N ALA A 255 -10.55 34.39 3.74
CA ALA A 255 -9.79 35.60 3.44
C ALA A 255 -8.27 35.48 3.70
N LEU A 256 -7.80 34.44 4.39
CA LEU A 256 -6.38 34.25 4.67
C LEU A 256 -5.58 33.85 3.41
N ASP A 257 -4.34 34.30 3.32
CA ASP A 257 -3.40 33.92 2.25
C ASP A 257 -2.95 32.45 2.37
N LEU A 258 -2.92 31.93 3.59
CA LEU A 258 -2.51 30.56 3.93
C LEU A 258 -3.63 29.83 4.65
N VAL A 259 -3.68 28.51 4.46
CA VAL A 259 -4.62 27.64 5.19
C VAL A 259 -4.25 27.60 6.67
N ASP A 260 -5.23 27.93 7.52
CA ASP A 260 -5.13 27.80 8.98
C ASP A 260 -5.70 26.45 9.41
N TRP A 261 -4.87 25.40 9.29
CA TRP A 261 -5.27 24.01 9.56
C TRP A 261 -5.82 23.74 10.96
N PRO A 262 -5.31 24.36 12.05
CA PRO A 262 -5.91 24.19 13.36
C PRO A 262 -7.37 24.65 13.49
N ARG A 263 -7.81 25.61 12.66
CA ARG A 263 -9.15 26.20 12.72
C ARG A 263 -10.10 25.73 11.61
N ALA A 264 -9.55 25.16 10.55
CA ALA A 264 -10.21 24.51 9.43
C ALA A 264 -11.15 23.37 9.84
#